data_AF-A0A958JH76-F1
#
_entry.id   AF-A0A958JH76-F1
#
_cell.length_a   1.000
_cell.length_b   1.000
_cell.length_c   1.000
_cell.angle_alpha   90.00
_cell.angle_beta   90.00
_cell.angle_gamma   90.00
#
_symmetry.space_group_name_H-M   'P 1'
#
loop_
_entity.id
_entity.type
_entity.pdbx_description
1 polymer ?
#
loop_
_entity_poly.entity_id
_entity_poly.type
_entity_poly.pdbx_seq_one_letter_code
_entity_poly.pdbx_strand_id
1 'polypeptide(L)'
;MKAVQHFTKEYLESCKSLNASQIATFLEDFRELHRDPGKSKLVSIKIPERLLTCFRQRAELLGVPYQTQIKILMSEWLEGQRATDSQS
;
A
#
# COMPACT_ATOMS: atom_id res chain seq x y z
N MET A 1 16.18 0.74 16.52
CA MET A 1 17.35 0.13 15.86
C MET A 1 16.94 -0.22 14.43
N LYS A 2 17.71 0.17 13.40
CA LYS A 2 17.48 -0.36 12.05
C LYS A 2 17.94 -1.82 12.06
N ALA A 3 17.08 -2.74 11.63
CA ALA A 3 17.48 -4.13 11.45
C ALA A 3 18.63 -4.17 10.43
N VAL A 4 19.80 -4.65 10.85
CA VAL A 4 20.93 -4.82 9.94
C VAL A 4 20.64 -6.06 9.12
N GLN A 5 20.43 -5.90 7.80
CA GLN A 5 20.37 -7.05 6.90
C GLN A 5 21.77 -7.66 6.78
N HIS A 6 21.86 -8.96 7.04
CA HIS A 6 23.07 -9.74 6.83
C HIS A 6 22.97 -10.47 5.50
N PHE A 7 23.97 -10.27 4.64
CA PHE A 7 24.07 -10.98 3.36
C PHE A 7 25.19 -12.02 3.43
N THR A 8 24.88 -13.24 2.98
CA THR A 8 25.85 -14.34 2.87
C THR A 8 26.82 -14.10 1.72
N LYS A 9 28.02 -14.70 1.77
CA LYS A 9 29.01 -14.57 0.68
C LYS A 9 28.46 -15.11 -0.64
N GLU A 10 27.74 -16.21 -0.60
CA GLU A 10 27.15 -16.90 -1.74
C GLU A 10 26.15 -15.99 -2.48
N TYR A 11 25.34 -15.26 -1.72
CA TYR A 11 24.44 -14.24 -2.23
C TYR A 11 25.19 -13.10 -2.94
N LEU A 12 26.26 -12.59 -2.33
CA LEU A 12 27.06 -11.51 -2.92
C LEU A 12 27.76 -11.94 -4.22
N GLU A 13 28.22 -13.18 -4.31
CA GLU A 13 28.77 -13.73 -5.55
C GLU A 13 27.69 -13.86 -6.63
N SER A 14 26.48 -14.32 -6.28
CA SER A 14 25.35 -14.35 -7.21
C SER A 14 25.02 -12.96 -7.76
N CYS A 15 25.09 -11.90 -6.93
CA CYS A 15 24.83 -10.54 -7.36
C CYS A 15 25.80 -10.05 -8.46
N LYS A 16 27.04 -10.57 -8.51
CA LYS A 16 28.01 -10.21 -9.55
C LYS A 16 27.65 -10.75 -10.93
N SER A 17 26.81 -11.79 -10.98
CA SER A 17 26.34 -12.41 -12.23
C SER A 17 25.05 -11.78 -12.79
N LEU A 18 24.49 -10.78 -12.13
CA LEU A 18 23.25 -10.13 -12.57
C LEU A 18 23.45 -9.38 -13.89
N ASN A 19 22.52 -9.53 -14.81
CA ASN A 19 22.50 -8.74 -16.03
C ASN A 19 21.82 -7.38 -15.81
N ALA A 20 22.00 -6.46 -16.77
CA ALA A 20 21.49 -5.08 -16.67
C ALA A 20 19.96 -5.01 -16.42
N SER A 21 19.18 -5.89 -17.04
CA SER A 21 17.72 -5.93 -16.85
C SER A 21 17.35 -6.35 -15.43
N GLN A 22 18.02 -7.36 -14.88
CA GLN A 22 17.79 -7.82 -13.51
C GLN A 22 18.17 -6.75 -12.48
N ILE A 23 19.26 -6.01 -12.73
CA ILE A 23 19.67 -4.88 -11.90
C ILE A 23 18.59 -3.79 -11.95
N ALA A 24 18.07 -3.46 -13.13
CA ALA A 24 17.01 -2.45 -13.27
C ALA A 24 15.72 -2.85 -12.53
N THR A 25 15.28 -4.10 -12.67
CA THR A 25 14.12 -4.62 -11.94
C THR A 25 14.33 -4.53 -10.43
N PHE A 26 15.49 -4.97 -9.93
CA PHE A 26 15.80 -4.88 -8.51
C PHE A 26 15.73 -3.44 -7.99
N LEU A 27 16.28 -2.48 -8.74
CA LEU A 27 16.27 -1.07 -8.32
C LEU A 27 14.84 -0.50 -8.28
N GLU A 28 13.98 -0.88 -9.22
CA GLU A 28 12.58 -0.44 -9.24
C GLU A 28 11.80 -1.06 -8.09
N ASP A 29 11.92 -2.38 -7.89
CA ASP A 29 11.28 -3.08 -6.78
C ASP A 29 11.74 -2.53 -5.43
N PHE A 30 13.04 -2.23 -5.30
CA PHE A 30 13.61 -1.63 -4.10
C PHE A 30 13.08 -0.22 -3.86
N ARG A 31 12.96 0.58 -4.93
CA ARG A 31 12.36 1.92 -4.85
C ARG A 31 10.91 1.86 -4.41
N GLU A 32 10.13 0.91 -4.93
CA GLU A 32 8.73 0.72 -4.56
C GLU A 32 8.58 0.22 -3.13
N LEU A 33 9.41 -0.73 -2.70
CA LEU A 33 9.44 -1.24 -1.32
C LEU A 33 9.74 -0.12 -0.31
N HIS A 34 10.61 0.82 -0.69
CA HIS A 34 10.99 1.96 0.13
C HIS A 34 10.13 3.21 -0.11
N ARG A 35 9.09 3.14 -0.95
CA ARG A 35 8.16 4.25 -1.14
C ARG A 35 7.48 4.53 0.20
N ASP A 36 7.75 5.70 0.77
CA ASP A 36 7.09 6.14 2.00
C ASP A 36 5.59 6.27 1.73
N PRO A 37 4.72 5.46 2.36
CA PRO A 37 3.27 5.58 2.21
C PRO A 37 2.74 6.89 2.83
N GLY A 38 3.62 7.68 3.44
CA GLY A 38 3.28 8.90 4.17
C GLY A 38 2.88 8.59 5.60
N LYS A 39 2.87 9.64 6.43
CA LYS A 39 2.45 9.53 7.82
C LYS A 39 0.94 9.30 7.89
N SER A 40 0.53 8.23 8.55
CA SER A 40 -0.87 8.02 8.91
C SER A 40 -1.30 9.01 9.99
N LYS A 41 -2.45 9.66 9.81
CA LYS A 41 -3.09 10.53 10.80
C LYS A 41 -4.41 9.90 11.23
N LEU A 42 -4.65 9.84 12.54
CA LEU A 42 -5.96 9.43 13.06
C LEU A 42 -7.01 10.48 12.68
N VAL A 43 -8.12 10.00 12.13
CA VAL A 43 -9.29 10.83 11.83
C VAL A 43 -10.37 10.47 12.83
N SER A 44 -10.94 11.48 13.47
CA SER A 44 -12.14 11.35 14.29
C SER A 44 -13.33 11.83 13.47
N ILE A 45 -14.32 10.97 13.27
CA ILE A 45 -15.54 11.26 12.52
C ILE A 45 -16.74 10.73 13.32
N LYS A 46 -17.81 11.53 13.39
CA LYS A 46 -19.08 11.08 13.97
C LYS A 46 -19.87 10.34 12.91
N ILE A 47 -20.21 9.09 13.18
CA ILE A 47 -20.96 8.22 12.28
C ILE A 47 -22.15 7.64 13.06
N PRO A 48 -23.36 7.59 12.48
CA PRO A 48 -24.49 6.91 13.10
C PRO A 48 -24.15 5.45 13.45
N GLU A 49 -24.47 5.02 14.67
CA GLU A 49 -24.09 3.71 15.19
C GLU A 49 -24.59 2.57 14.29
N ARG A 50 -25.86 2.64 13.87
CA ARG A 50 -26.45 1.64 12.96
C ARG A 50 -25.67 1.52 11.66
N LEU A 51 -25.23 2.64 11.08
CA LEU A 51 -24.46 2.64 9.84
C LEU A 51 -23.10 1.98 10.04
N LEU A 52 -22.39 2.33 11.12
CA LEU A 52 -21.09 1.74 11.44
C LEU A 52 -21.18 0.23 11.67
N THR A 53 -22.21 -0.23 12.38
CA THR A 53 -22.45 -1.65 12.65
C THR A 53 -22.72 -2.42 11.36
N CYS A 54 -23.63 -1.95 10.50
CA CYS A 54 -23.90 -2.60 9.22
C CYS A 54 -22.67 -2.60 8.29
N PHE A 55 -21.90 -1.52 8.28
CA PHE A 55 -20.69 -1.42 7.48
C PHE A 55 -19.63 -2.42 7.94
N ARG A 56 -19.42 -2.57 9.26
CA ARG A 56 -18.50 -3.57 9.82
C ARG A 56 -18.88 -4.99 9.42
N GLN A 57 -20.16 -5.35 9.56
CA GLN A 57 -20.67 -6.67 9.16
C GLN A 57 -20.44 -6.93 7.68
N ARG A 58 -20.70 -5.93 6.82
CA ARG A 58 -20.48 -6.08 5.38
C ARG A 58 -19.00 -6.28 5.04
N ALA A 59 -18.11 -5.54 5.70
CA ALA A 59 -16.66 -5.68 5.49
C ALA A 59 -16.16 -7.07 5.91
N GLU A 60 -16.66 -7.58 7.04
CA GLU A 60 -16.35 -8.92 7.53
C GLU A 60 -16.80 -10.02 6.55
N LEU A 61 -18.00 -9.89 5.97
CA LEU A 61 -18.49 -10.81 4.92
C LEU A 61 -17.60 -10.80 3.66
N LEU A 62 -16.92 -9.70 3.39
CA LEU A 62 -15.97 -9.55 2.29
C LEU A 62 -14.54 -9.97 2.68
N GLY A 63 -14.32 -10.41 3.93
CA GLY A 63 -13.01 -10.84 4.43
C GLY A 63 -12.02 -9.69 4.63
N VAL A 64 -12.49 -8.44 4.74
CA VAL A 64 -11.63 -7.26 4.88
C VAL A 64 -11.92 -6.50 6.18
N PRO A 65 -10.90 -6.00 6.90
CA PRO A 65 -11.12 -5.11 8.03
C PRO A 65 -11.87 -3.85 7.60
N TYR A 66 -12.85 -3.39 8.38
CA TYR A 66 -13.67 -2.25 7.98
C TYR A 66 -12.84 -0.96 7.76
N GLN A 67 -11.75 -0.75 8.51
CA GLN A 67 -10.85 0.39 8.27
C GLN A 67 -10.13 0.29 6.92
N THR A 68 -9.84 -0.93 6.46
CA THR A 68 -9.30 -1.17 5.11
C THR A 68 -10.34 -0.82 4.06
N GLN A 69 -11.60 -1.21 4.26
CA GLN A 69 -12.67 -0.83 3.34
C GLN A 69 -12.86 0.69 3.25
N ILE A 70 -12.76 1.42 4.37
CA ILE A 70 -12.80 2.89 4.36
C ILE A 70 -11.67 3.45 3.48
N LYS A 71 -10.44 2.94 3.63
CA LYS A 71 -9.29 3.38 2.84
C LYS A 71 -9.47 3.09 1.34
N ILE A 72 -9.99 1.91 1.00
CA ILE A 72 -10.32 1.54 -0.40
C ILE A 72 -11.29 2.55 -1.00
N LEU A 73 -12.41 2.80 -0.31
CA LEU A 73 -13.43 3.75 -0.78
C LEU A 73 -12.86 5.17 -0.95
N MET A 74 -11.98 5.61 -0.05
CA MET A 74 -11.32 6.91 -0.16
C MET A 74 -10.40 6.99 -1.39
N SER A 75 -9.62 5.94 -1.65
CA SER A 75 -8.73 5.88 -2.82
C SER A 75 -9.53 5.85 -4.12
N GLU A 76 -10.51 4.94 -4.21
CA GLU A 76 -11.37 4.79 -5.39
C GLU A 76 -12.11 6.09 -5.72
N TRP A 77 -12.60 6.79 -4.69
CA TRP A 77 -13.28 8.07 -4.87
C TRP A 77 -12.34 9.15 -5.48
N LEU A 78 -11.09 9.23 -5.02
CA LEU A 78 -10.11 10.17 -5.57
C LEU A 78 -9.63 9.79 -6.98
N GLU A 79 -9.43 8.50 -7.24
CA GLU A 79 -8.99 8.00 -8.54
C GLU A 79 -10.08 8.17 -9.61
N GLY A 80 -11.34 7.94 -9.23
CA GLY A 80 -12.50 8.23 -10.09
C GLY A 80 -12.61 9.70 -10.45
N GLN A 81 -12.26 10.62 -9.54
CA GLN A 81 -12.30 12.07 -9.82
C GLN A 81 -11.26 12.53 -10.84
N ARG A 82 -10.03 11.98 -10.80
CA ARG A 82 -8.98 12.31 -11.77
C ARG A 82 -9.37 11.99 -13.22
N ALA A 83 -10.23 10.99 -13.42
CA ALA A 83 -10.74 10.62 -14.74
C ALA A 83 -11.74 11.67 -15.30
N THR A 84 -12.54 12.28 -14.44
CA THR A 84 -13.51 13.34 -14.80
C THR A 84 -12.85 14.72 -14.98
N ASP A 85 -11.87 15.06 -14.15
CA ASP A 85 -11.21 16.38 -14.20
C ASP A 85 -10.24 16.52 -15.39
N SER A 86 -9.78 15.41 -15.97
CA SER A 86 -8.93 15.41 -17.17
C SER A 86 -9.70 15.60 -18.48
N GLN A 87 -11.03 15.79 -18.41
CA GLN A 87 -11.92 16.00 -19.57
C GLN A 87 -12.60 17.38 -19.56
N SER A 88 -12.24 18.28 -18.64
CA SER A 88 -12.78 19.66 -18.56
C SER A 88 -11.73 20.71 -18.90
#